data_AF-A0AAN8SH08-F1
#
_entry.id   AF-A0AAN8SH08-F1
#
_cell.length_a   1.000
_cell.length_b   1.000
_cell.length_c   1.000
_cell.angle_alpha   90.00
_cell.angle_beta   90.00
_cell.angle_gamma   90.00
#
_symmetry.space_group_name_H-M   'P 1'
#
loop_
_entity.id
_entity.type
_entity.pdbx_description
1 polymer ?
#
loop_
_entity_poly.entity_id
_entity_poly.type
_entity_poly.pdbx_seq_one_letter_code
_entity_poly.pdbx_strand_id
1 'polypeptide(L)' 'MVQCGSVFLNVFVFGIFWLSCEVAGRQTTFYQNQFAVHIPSGKADADDIAARHGFVNLGKSEFIYHRLYCMRAKALG' A
#
# COMPACT_ATOMS: atom_id res chain seq x y z
N MET A 1 -46.79 12.53 -30.25
CA MET A 1 -46.41 11.36 -29.43
C MET A 1 -44.94 11.02 -29.67
N VAL A 2 -43.98 11.83 -29.20
CA VAL A 2 -42.54 11.53 -29.30
C VAL A 2 -41.83 12.09 -28.07
N GLN A 3 -42.09 11.51 -26.89
CA GLN A 3 -41.31 11.88 -25.71
C GLN A 3 -41.25 10.79 -24.62
N CYS A 4 -41.55 9.53 -24.98
CA CYS A 4 -41.39 8.40 -24.05
C CYS A 4 -40.13 7.56 -24.33
N GLY A 5 -39.41 7.74 -25.44
CA GLY A 5 -38.26 6.89 -25.77
C GLY A 5 -36.91 7.38 -25.21
N SER A 6 -36.68 8.69 -25.12
CA SER A 6 -35.36 9.24 -24.79
C SER A 6 -35.04 9.26 -23.29
N VAL A 7 -36.05 9.28 -22.42
CA VAL A 7 -35.86 9.29 -20.97
C VAL A 7 -35.34 7.94 -20.49
N PHE A 8 -35.90 6.84 -21.01
CA PHE A 8 -35.50 5.48 -20.63
C PHE A 8 -34.07 5.16 -21.04
N LEU A 9 -33.63 5.62 -22.22
CA LEU A 9 -32.26 5.42 -22.69
C LEU A 9 -31.23 6.13 -21.80
N ASN A 10 -31.54 7.36 -21.37
CA ASN A 10 -30.66 8.13 -20.48
C ASN A 10 -30.56 7.47 -19.10
N VAL A 11 -31.67 7.03 -18.49
CA VAL A 11 -31.66 6.33 -17.18
C VAL A 11 -30.83 5.05 -17.25
N PHE A 12 -30.91 4.30 -18.35
CA PHE A 12 -30.12 3.10 -18.55
C PHE A 12 -28.62 3.40 -18.66
N VAL A 13 -28.23 4.42 -19.41
CA VAL A 13 -26.82 4.81 -19.59
C VAL A 13 -26.22 5.36 -18.28
N PHE A 14 -26.95 6.21 -17.55
CA PHE A 14 -26.50 6.70 -16.24
C PHE A 14 -26.46 5.59 -15.18
N GLY A 15 -27.39 4.65 -15.21
CA GLY A 15 -27.41 3.49 -14.30
C GLY A 15 -26.25 2.51 -14.52
N ILE A 16 -25.92 2.22 -15.78
CA ILE A 16 -24.78 1.34 -16.13
C ILE A 16 -23.44 2.03 -15.82
N PHE A 17 -23.34 3.34 -16.02
CA PHE A 17 -22.16 4.12 -15.66
C PHE A 17 -21.92 4.12 -14.14
N TRP A 18 -22.99 4.17 -13.33
CA TRP A 18 -22.90 4.08 -11.87
C TRP A 18 -22.54 2.66 -11.38
N LEU A 19 -22.92 1.61 -12.12
CA LEU A 19 -22.65 0.21 -11.76
C LEU A 19 -21.18 -0.22 -12.00
N SER A 20 -20.39 0.58 -12.71
CA SER A 20 -19.02 0.20 -13.10
C SER A 20 -17.95 0.48 -12.03
N CYS A 21 -18.31 1.05 -10.87
CA CYS A 21 -17.31 1.53 -9.89
C CYS A 21 -17.00 0.60 -8.71
N GLU A 22 -17.65 -0.55 -8.55
CA GLU A 22 -17.44 -1.40 -7.35
C GLU A 22 -16.93 -2.81 -7.68
N VAL A 23 -15.78 -2.88 -8.34
CA VAL A 23 -14.82 -3.95 -8.04
C VAL A 23 -13.59 -3.28 -7.44
N ALA A 24 -13.76 -2.75 -6.23
CA ALA A 24 -12.64 -2.48 -5.34
C ALA A 24 -12.04 -3.85 -5.02
N GLY A 25 -11.02 -4.24 -5.81
CA GLY A 25 -10.33 -5.51 -5.68
C GLY A 25 -9.96 -5.74 -4.22
N ARG A 26 -10.43 -6.85 -3.66
CA ARG A 26 -10.05 -7.31 -2.32
C ARG A 26 -8.54 -7.24 -2.22
N GLN A 27 -8.02 -6.33 -1.40
CA GLN A 27 -6.58 -6.24 -1.14
C GLN A 27 -6.15 -7.60 -0.60
N THR A 28 -5.47 -8.38 -1.43
CA THR A 28 -4.88 -9.64 -1.03
C THR A 28 -3.81 -9.29 -0.02
N THR A 29 -4.04 -9.62 1.25
CA THR A 29 -3.06 -9.41 2.32
C THR A 29 -1.77 -10.12 1.94
N PHE A 30 -0.76 -9.35 1.52
CA PHE A 30 0.54 -9.87 1.13
C PHE A 30 1.47 -9.77 2.33
N TYR A 31 1.78 -10.92 2.92
CA TYR A 31 2.72 -11.00 4.04
C TYR A 31 4.14 -10.84 3.52
N GLN A 32 4.84 -9.82 4.04
CA GLN A 32 6.24 -9.58 3.76
C GLN A 32 7.06 -9.78 5.02
N ASN A 33 8.28 -10.27 4.86
CA ASN A 33 9.28 -10.32 5.93
C ASN A 33 9.95 -8.94 6.10
N GLN A 34 9.13 -7.88 6.12
CA GLN A 34 9.54 -6.50 6.30
C GLN A 34 8.86 -5.94 7.55
N PHE A 35 9.62 -5.27 8.41
CA PHE A 35 9.11 -4.65 9.63
C PHE A 35 9.82 -3.33 9.90
N ALA A 36 9.13 -2.41 10.56
CA ALA A 36 9.67 -1.09 10.91
C ALA A 36 10.12 -1.07 12.37
N VAL A 37 11.34 -0.59 12.63
CA VAL A 37 11.91 -0.46 13.98
C VAL A 37 12.19 1.01 14.28
N HIS A 38 11.81 1.46 15.47
CA HIS A 38 12.15 2.80 15.93
C HIS A 38 13.61 2.86 16.40
N ILE A 39 14.43 3.66 15.73
CA ILE A 39 15.86 3.82 16.07
C ILE A 39 16.14 5.30 16.27
N PRO A 40 16.22 5.77 17.54
CA PRO A 40 16.39 7.18 17.85
C PRO A 40 17.76 7.71 17.40
N SER A 41 18.80 6.88 17.44
CA SER A 41 20.18 7.22 17.07
C SER A 41 20.38 7.53 15.59
N GLY A 42 19.47 7.06 14.73
CA GLY A 42 19.50 7.34 13.29
C GLY A 42 20.05 6.21 12.43
N LYS A 43 20.52 6.56 11.23
CA LYS A 43 20.76 5.62 10.14
C LYS A 43 21.97 4.71 10.38
N ALA A 44 23.07 5.23 10.92
CA ALA A 44 24.29 4.45 11.14
C ALA A 44 24.04 3.25 12.05
N ASP A 45 23.35 3.48 13.17
CA ASP A 45 22.96 2.42 14.10
C ASP A 45 21.97 1.44 13.47
N ALA A 46 21.05 1.93 12.62
CA ALA A 46 20.15 1.06 11.87
C ALA A 46 20.89 0.13 10.91
N ASP A 47 21.89 0.65 10.19
CA ASP A 47 22.74 -0.16 9.29
C ASP A 47 23.55 -1.20 10.08
N ASP A 48 24.10 -0.83 11.23
CA ASP A 48 24.87 -1.70 12.11
C ASP A 48 24.00 -2.81 12.76
N ILE A 49 22.80 -2.46 13.25
CA ILE A 49 21.82 -3.44 13.75
C ILE A 49 21.40 -4.40 12.64
N ALA A 50 21.13 -3.89 11.44
CA ALA A 50 20.76 -4.73 10.31
C ALA A 50 21.88 -5.73 9.97
N ALA A 51 23.13 -5.25 9.88
CA ALA A 51 24.29 -6.08 9.59
C ALA A 51 24.53 -7.16 10.65
N ARG A 52 24.42 -6.82 11.95
CA ARG A 52 24.62 -7.76 13.06
C ARG A 52 23.61 -8.90 13.09
N HIS A 53 22.37 -8.63 12.69
CA HIS A 53 21.27 -9.59 12.81
C HIS A 53 20.84 -10.22 11.47
N GLY A 54 21.59 -10.00 10.38
CA GLY A 54 21.28 -10.60 9.08
C GLY A 54 20.08 -9.96 8.37
N PHE A 55 19.81 -8.69 8.65
CA PHE A 55 18.79 -7.89 7.95
C PHE A 55 19.44 -6.89 6.98
N VAL A 56 18.60 -6.34 6.11
CA VAL A 56 18.93 -5.23 5.23
C VAL A 56 18.08 -4.03 5.66
N ASN A 57 18.74 -2.92 5.95
CA ASN A 57 18.07 -1.64 6.18
C ASN A 57 17.60 -1.07 4.83
N LEU A 58 16.29 -0.92 4.66
CA LEU A 58 15.66 -0.33 3.48
C LEU A 58 15.53 1.20 3.59
N GLY A 59 15.95 1.78 4.72
CA GLY A 59 15.93 3.21 4.98
C GLY A 59 14.80 3.63 5.90
N LYS A 60 14.69 4.95 6.06
CA LYS A 60 13.68 5.57 6.90
C LYS A 60 12.33 5.56 6.18
N SER A 61 11.30 5.01 6.82
CA SER A 61 9.93 5.13 6.29
C SER A 61 9.43 6.57 6.40
N GLU A 62 8.64 7.02 5.43
CA GLU A 62 8.04 8.36 5.39
C GLU A 62 6.99 8.63 6.48
N PHE A 63 6.82 7.72 7.44
CA PHE A 63 5.93 7.96 8.58
C PHE A 63 6.49 9.11 9.43
N ILE A 64 5.73 10.21 9.40
CA ILE A 64 6.16 11.57 9.69
C ILE A 64 6.55 11.78 11.18
N TYR A 65 6.13 10.89 12.08
CA TYR A 65 6.23 11.14 13.53
C TYR A 65 7.26 10.29 14.29
N HIS A 66 7.81 9.22 13.71
CA HIS A 66 8.82 8.39 14.37
C HIS A 66 10.02 8.14 13.45
N ARG A 67 11.24 8.09 14.02
CA ARG A 67 12.45 7.63 13.31
C ARG A 67 12.37 6.10 13.11
N LEU A 68 11.47 5.68 12.24
CA LEU A 68 11.28 4.28 11.88
C LEU A 68 12.18 3.91 10.70
N TYR A 69 12.95 2.85 10.87
CA TYR A 69 13.75 2.25 9.82
C TYR A 69 13.14 0.91 9.43
N CYS A 70 12.96 0.70 8.14
CA CYS A 70 12.40 -0.53 7.60
C CYS A 70 13.51 -1.57 7.44
N MET A 71 13.32 -2.76 8.02
CA MET A 71 14.25 -3.88 8.00
C MET A 71 13.65 -5.03 7.21
N ARG A 72 14.47 -5.71 6.40
CA ARG A 72 14.09 -6.93 5.65
C ARG A 72 15.07 -8.05 5.92
N ALA A 73 14.58 -9.26 6.17
CA ALA A 73 15.44 -10.43 6.32
C ALA A 73 16.26 -10.68 5.05
N LYS A 74 17.57 -10.89 5.19
CA LYS A 74 18.43 -11.29 4.08
C LYS A 74 18.16 -12.77 3.78
N ALA A 75 17.77 -13.09 2.55
CA ALA A 75 17.67 -14.48 2.14
C ALA A 75 19.08 -15.11 2.20
N LEU A 76 19.22 -16.20 2.94
CA LEU A 76 20.40 -17.04 2.89
C LEU A 76 20.39 -17.71 1.50
N GLY A 77 21.22 -17.19 0.59
CA GLY A 77 21.48 -17.80 -0.71
C GLY A 77 22.44 -18.95 -0.58
#